data_AF-A0AA51UGH6-F1
#
_entry.id   AF-A0AA51UGH6-F1
#
_cell.length_a   1.000
_cell.length_b   1.000
_cell.length_c   1.000
_cell.angle_alpha   90.00
_cell.angle_beta   90.00
_cell.angle_gamma   90.00
#
_symmetry.space_group_name_H-M   'P 1'
#
loop_
_entity.id
_entity.type
_entity.pdbx_description
1 polymer ?
#
loop_
_entity_poly.entity_id
_entity_poly.type
_entity_poly.pdbx_seq_one_letter_code
_entity_poly.pdbx_strand_id
1 'polypeptide(L)'
;MGKPKGSKIMVEVSEPLIKLLKSGVPVIHACDAVGIASVTYYDWMKRGERATSGQYRDFYLKTKQARAEAIARNVAIIQKAATQSWQAAAWWLERSCPAEFAKREVEINMTQNNVEINVDETRDKINGRISSIAARVRVAEDSQ
;
A
#
# COMPACT_ATOMS: atom_id res chain seq x y z
N MET A 1 10.51 -2.34 45.67
CA MET A 1 10.37 -0.93 45.21
C MET A 1 8.98 -0.75 44.62
N GLY A 2 8.15 0.14 45.19
CA GLY A 2 6.77 0.35 44.75
C GLY A 2 6.70 1.04 43.39
N LYS A 3 5.86 0.52 42.49
CA LYS A 3 5.64 1.13 41.17
C LYS A 3 5.05 2.54 41.35
N PRO A 4 5.60 3.58 40.72
CA PRO A 4 5.07 4.93 40.85
C PRO A 4 3.62 5.00 40.32
N LYS A 5 2.75 5.71 41.06
CA LYS A 5 1.35 5.96 40.67
C LYS A 5 1.31 6.68 39.31
N GLY A 6 0.37 6.28 38.45
CA GLY A 6 0.35 6.61 37.01
C GLY A 6 0.37 8.10 36.62
N SER A 7 0.12 9.04 37.54
CA SER A 7 0.30 10.47 37.24
C SER A 7 1.77 10.88 37.14
N LYS A 8 2.67 10.30 37.96
CA LYS A 8 4.08 10.69 38.00
C LYS A 8 4.81 10.31 36.70
N ILE A 9 4.64 9.05 36.25
CA ILE A 9 5.26 8.58 35.01
C ILE A 9 4.73 9.34 33.79
N MET A 10 3.44 9.70 33.79
CA MET A 10 2.84 10.48 32.71
C MET A 10 3.52 11.85 32.56
N VAL A 11 3.72 12.57 33.66
CA VAL A 11 4.39 13.88 33.62
C VAL A 11 5.82 13.76 33.10
N GLU A 12 6.56 12.72 33.51
CA GLU A 12 7.95 12.49 33.11
C GLU A 12 8.10 12.18 31.61
N VAL A 13 7.19 11.39 31.03
CA VAL A 13 7.34 10.88 29.66
C VAL A 13 6.51 11.60 28.61
N SER A 14 5.52 12.42 29.00
CA SER A 14 4.56 13.00 28.03
C SER A 14 5.23 13.90 27.00
N GLU A 15 6.08 14.83 27.43
CA GLU A 15 6.74 15.79 26.53
C GLU A 15 7.68 15.10 25.52
N PRO A 16 8.64 14.23 25.93
CA PRO A 16 9.49 13.53 24.97
C PRO A 16 8.68 12.62 24.04
N LEU A 17 7.63 11.97 24.54
CA LEU A 17 6.74 11.14 23.73
C LEU A 17 6.02 11.96 22.65
N ILE A 18 5.44 13.10 23.03
CA ILE A 18 4.76 14.02 22.10
C ILE A 18 5.76 14.54 21.06
N LYS A 19 7.00 14.84 21.44
CA LYS A 19 8.05 15.27 20.50
C LYS A 19 8.37 14.20 19.46
N LEU A 20 8.49 12.94 19.86
CA LEU A 20 8.73 11.82 18.92
C LEU A 20 7.55 11.64 17.97
N LEU A 21 6.32 11.65 18.49
CA LEU A 21 5.10 11.56 17.67
C LEU A 21 4.98 12.74 16.72
N LYS A 22 5.32 13.95 17.20
CA LYS A 22 5.37 15.15 16.38
C LYS A 22 6.34 14.99 15.24
N SER A 23 7.49 14.35 15.42
CA SER A 23 8.47 14.04 14.37
C SER A 23 8.02 12.96 13.38
N GLY A 24 6.87 12.30 13.59
CA GLY A 24 6.34 11.27 12.72
C GLY A 24 6.73 9.85 13.11
N VAL A 25 7.32 9.65 14.30
CA VAL A 25 7.67 8.31 14.79
C VAL A 25 6.38 7.52 15.11
N PRO A 26 6.26 6.25 14.69
CA PRO A 26 5.13 5.39 15.05
C PRO A 26 4.96 5.25 16.57
N VAL A 27 3.72 5.09 17.05
CA VAL A 27 3.39 5.06 18.49
C VAL A 27 4.23 4.03 19.24
N ILE A 28 4.33 2.82 18.71
CA ILE A 28 5.03 1.71 19.36
C ILE A 28 6.49 2.10 19.63
N HIS A 29 7.21 2.57 18.60
CA HIS A 29 8.60 3.00 18.74
C HIS A 29 8.76 4.23 19.63
N ALA A 30 7.81 5.17 19.58
CA ALA A 30 7.84 6.33 20.46
C ALA A 30 7.64 5.93 21.94
N CYS A 31 6.78 4.95 22.21
CA CYS A 31 6.56 4.39 23.55
C CYS A 31 7.79 3.64 24.05
N ASP A 32 8.39 2.78 23.21
CA ASP A 32 9.61 2.05 23.53
C ASP A 32 10.76 3.01 23.87
N ALA A 33 10.89 4.09 23.10
CA ALA A 33 11.93 5.11 23.30
C ALA A 33 11.80 5.89 24.61
N VAL A 34 10.58 6.04 25.16
CA VAL A 34 10.35 6.72 26.46
C VAL A 34 10.13 5.73 27.61
N GLY A 35 10.25 4.42 27.36
CA GLY A 35 10.19 3.39 28.38
C GLY A 35 8.79 3.07 28.90
N ILE A 36 7.74 3.22 28.08
CA ILE A 36 6.38 2.79 28.45
C ILE A 36 5.86 1.71 27.49
N ALA A 37 4.99 0.83 27.99
CA ALA A 37 4.28 -0.11 27.12
C ALA A 37 3.23 0.65 26.29
N SER A 38 3.02 0.24 25.03
CA SER A 38 2.03 0.85 24.14
C SER A 38 0.61 0.84 24.73
N VAL A 39 0.26 -0.21 25.48
CA VAL A 39 -1.03 -0.30 26.21
C VAL A 39 -1.23 0.84 27.19
N THR A 40 -0.17 1.36 27.82
CA THR A 40 -0.23 2.50 28.74
C THR A 40 -0.57 3.77 27.98
N TYR A 41 0.05 4.00 26.83
CA TYR A 41 -0.29 5.12 25.95
C TYR A 41 -1.77 5.08 25.51
N TYR A 42 -2.26 3.93 25.05
CA TYR A 42 -3.64 3.80 24.59
C TYR A 42 -4.66 3.97 25.72
N ASP A 43 -4.36 3.50 26.93
CA ASP A 43 -5.19 3.76 28.11
C ASP A 43 -5.27 5.27 28.42
N TRP A 44 -4.14 5.98 28.37
CA TRP A 44 -4.12 7.44 28.56
C TRP A 44 -4.93 8.18 27.49
N MET A 45 -4.80 7.77 26.22
CA MET A 45 -5.58 8.34 25.12
C MET A 45 -7.08 8.11 25.31
N LYS A 46 -7.49 6.90 25.71
CA LYS A 46 -8.90 6.57 25.99
C LYS A 46 -9.48 7.39 27.16
N ARG A 47 -8.69 7.61 28.21
CA ARG A 47 -9.08 8.47 29.34
C ARG A 47 -9.20 9.93 28.92
N GLY A 48 -8.24 10.43 28.15
CA GLY A 48 -8.20 11.82 27.69
C GLY A 48 -9.28 12.17 26.67
N GLU A 49 -9.71 11.21 25.87
CA GLU A 49 -10.83 11.37 24.96
C GLU A 49 -12.16 11.62 25.70
N ARG A 50 -12.38 10.91 26.81
CA ARG A 50 -13.59 10.99 27.64
C ARG A 50 -13.58 12.15 28.63
N ALA A 51 -12.40 12.64 28.98
CA ALA A 51 -12.23 13.72 29.93
C ALA A 51 -12.55 15.08 29.30
N THR A 52 -13.15 15.98 30.08
CA THR A 52 -13.39 17.38 29.69
C THR A 52 -12.24 18.30 30.09
N SER A 53 -11.43 17.91 31.08
CA SER A 53 -10.26 18.66 31.57
C SER A 53 -9.23 17.74 32.23
N GLY A 54 -8.07 18.30 32.57
CA GLY A 54 -7.00 17.62 33.32
C GLY A 54 -5.93 16.95 32.44
N GLN A 55 -4.88 16.41 33.08
CA GLN A 55 -3.66 15.96 32.41
C GLN A 55 -3.88 14.96 31.27
N TYR A 56 -4.85 14.04 31.40
CA TYR A 56 -5.16 13.07 30.34
C TYR A 56 -5.80 13.76 29.13
N ARG A 57 -6.67 14.75 29.36
CA ARG A 57 -7.28 15.54 28.30
C ARG A 57 -6.22 16.35 27.56
N ASP A 58 -5.33 17.02 28.29
CA ASP A 58 -4.25 17.81 27.71
C ASP A 58 -3.31 16.95 26.88
N PHE A 59 -2.92 15.79 27.43
CA PHE A 59 -2.10 14.81 26.71
C PHE A 59 -2.76 14.33 25.42
N TYR A 60 -4.05 13.99 25.46
CA TYR A 60 -4.82 13.57 24.29
C TYR A 60 -4.83 14.64 23.20
N LEU A 61 -5.14 15.90 23.57
CA LEU A 61 -5.20 17.00 22.61
C LEU A 61 -3.84 17.30 22.00
N LYS A 62 -2.78 17.41 22.81
CA LYS A 62 -1.41 17.65 22.34
C LYS A 62 -0.91 16.52 21.46
N THR A 63 -1.21 15.28 21.81
CA THR A 63 -0.85 14.11 21.00
C THR A 63 -1.55 14.11 19.65
N LYS A 64 -2.87 14.40 19.62
CA LYS A 64 -3.63 14.49 18.36
C LYS A 64 -3.06 15.60 17.47
N GLN A 65 -2.78 16.77 18.05
CA GLN A 65 -2.16 17.89 17.36
C GLN A 65 -0.78 17.53 16.80
N ALA A 66 0.11 16.96 17.62
CA ALA A 66 1.46 16.56 17.22
C ALA A 66 1.45 15.61 16.01
N ARG A 67 0.55 14.61 16.01
CA ARG A 67 0.41 13.67 14.90
C ARG A 67 -0.13 14.34 13.64
N ALA A 68 -1.10 15.25 13.78
CA ALA A 68 -1.61 16.03 12.66
C ALA A 68 -0.52 16.92 12.05
N GLU A 69 0.29 17.57 12.88
CA GLU A 69 1.44 18.36 12.44
C GLU A 69 2.49 17.49 11.72
N ALA A 70 2.74 16.27 12.20
CA ALA A 70 3.64 15.33 11.52
C ALA A 70 3.17 15.01 10.10
N ILE A 71 1.87 14.71 9.95
CA ILE A 71 1.26 14.44 8.64
C ILE A 71 1.36 15.67 7.75
N ALA A 72 0.96 16.85 8.24
CA ALA A 72 0.98 18.08 7.46
C ALA A 72 2.40 18.42 6.95
N ARG A 73 3.42 18.26 7.79
CA ARG A 73 4.82 18.48 7.39
C ARG A 73 5.29 17.47 6.33
N ASN A 74 4.95 16.19 6.48
CA ASN A 74 5.31 15.17 5.49
C ASN A 74 4.61 15.41 4.15
N VAL A 75 3.33 15.78 4.17
CA VAL A 75 2.59 16.19 2.96
C VAL A 75 3.29 17.37 2.29
N ALA A 76 3.67 18.41 3.05
CA ALA A 76 4.39 19.55 2.50
C ALA A 76 5.74 19.15 1.86
N ILE A 77 6.47 18.20 2.46
CA ILE A 77 7.72 17.65 1.89
C ILE A 77 7.44 16.95 0.55
N ILE A 78 6.39 16.12 0.48
CA ILE A 78 5.99 15.43 -0.75
C ILE A 78 5.58 16.44 -1.83
N GLN A 79 4.76 17.43 -1.47
CA GLN A 79 4.34 18.49 -2.39
C GLN A 79 5.53 19.31 -2.90
N LYS A 80 6.52 19.58 -2.05
CA LYS A 80 7.78 20.23 -2.48
C LYS A 80 8.58 19.36 -3.44
N ALA A 81 8.65 18.05 -3.22
CA ALA A 81 9.33 17.13 -4.14
C ALA A 81 8.58 17.01 -5.49
N ALA A 82 7.25 17.07 -5.45
CA ALA A 82 6.39 17.02 -6.62
C ALA A 82 6.62 18.17 -7.61
N THR A 83 7.18 19.30 -7.19
CA THR A 83 7.55 20.41 -8.10
C THR A 83 8.76 20.08 -8.99
N GLN A 84 9.53 19.06 -8.63
CA GLN A 84 10.76 18.66 -9.34
C GLN A 84 10.68 17.24 -9.92
N SER A 85 9.86 16.37 -9.34
CA SER A 85 9.71 14.97 -9.75
C SER A 85 8.23 14.61 -9.83
N TRP A 86 7.78 14.30 -11.05
CA TRP A 86 6.41 13.85 -11.29
C TRP A 86 6.08 12.55 -10.53
N GLN A 87 7.08 11.70 -10.25
CA GLN A 87 6.89 10.47 -9.46
C GLN A 87 6.40 10.78 -8.04
N ALA A 88 6.86 11.87 -7.42
CA ALA A 88 6.36 12.28 -6.10
C ALA A 88 4.89 12.72 -6.15
N ALA A 89 4.48 13.41 -7.23
CA ALA A 89 3.09 13.77 -7.47
C ALA A 89 2.21 12.52 -7.69
N ALA A 90 2.68 11.60 -8.54
CA ALA A 90 2.00 10.33 -8.82
C ALA A 90 1.84 9.48 -7.55
N TRP A 91 2.92 9.32 -6.76
CA TRP A 91 2.89 8.59 -5.50
C TRP A 91 1.88 9.16 -4.50
N TRP A 92 1.75 10.49 -4.43
CA TRP A 92 0.75 11.14 -3.58
C TRP A 92 -0.68 10.85 -4.08
N LEU A 93 -0.92 11.05 -5.39
CA LEU A 93 -2.24 10.87 -6.01
C LEU A 93 -2.75 9.43 -5.92
N GLU A 94 -1.88 8.43 -6.16
CA GLU A 94 -2.21 7.01 -6.00
C GLU A 94 -2.74 6.68 -4.61
N ARG A 95 -2.31 7.41 -3.59
CA ARG A 95 -2.63 7.15 -2.18
C ARG A 95 -3.75 8.04 -1.63
N SER A 96 -3.86 9.28 -2.12
CA SER A 96 -4.93 10.20 -1.71
C SER A 96 -6.22 10.01 -2.52
N CYS A 97 -6.09 9.56 -3.77
CA CYS A 97 -7.17 9.40 -4.74
C CYS A 97 -7.05 8.02 -5.42
N PRO A 98 -7.13 6.91 -4.65
CA PRO A 98 -6.91 5.58 -5.19
C PRO A 98 -7.96 5.16 -6.23
N ALA A 99 -9.20 5.66 -6.16
CA ALA A 99 -10.23 5.32 -7.14
C ALA A 99 -9.86 5.79 -8.56
N GLU A 100 -9.21 6.93 -8.68
CA GLU A 100 -8.83 7.55 -9.94
C GLU A 100 -7.42 7.15 -10.40
N PHE A 101 -6.49 7.00 -9.45
CA PHE A 101 -5.05 6.86 -9.76
C PHE A 101 -4.43 5.53 -9.34
N ALA A 102 -5.08 4.69 -8.52
CA ALA A 102 -4.47 3.42 -8.13
C ALA A 102 -4.31 2.50 -9.34
N LYS A 103 -3.26 1.69 -9.31
CA LYS A 103 -3.02 0.65 -10.30
C LYS A 103 -4.19 -0.34 -10.27
N ARG A 104 -4.92 -0.44 -11.38
CA ARG A 104 -5.96 -1.46 -11.55
C ARG A 104 -5.29 -2.83 -11.64
N GLU A 105 -5.56 -3.70 -10.68
CA GLU A 105 -5.27 -5.13 -10.85
C GLU A 105 -6.29 -5.69 -11.83
N VAL A 106 -5.82 -6.06 -13.02
CA VAL A 106 -6.64 -6.80 -13.98
C VAL A 106 -6.52 -8.26 -13.57
N GLU A 107 -7.55 -8.79 -12.92
CA GLU A 107 -7.73 -10.24 -12.79
C GLU A 107 -8.00 -10.80 -14.20
N ILE A 108 -6.96 -11.33 -14.83
CA ILE A 108 -7.12 -12.13 -16.04
C ILE A 108 -7.74 -13.45 -15.57
N ASN A 109 -9.07 -13.53 -15.60
CA ASN A 109 -9.76 -14.80 -15.53
C ASN A 109 -9.36 -15.60 -16.77
N MET A 110 -8.37 -16.49 -16.59
CA MET A 110 -8.08 -17.57 -17.53
C MET A 110 -9.25 -18.57 -17.46
N THR A 111 -10.46 -18.17 -17.84
CA THR A 111 -11.46 -19.14 -18.23
C THR A 111 -10.86 -19.89 -19.39
N GLN A 112 -10.61 -21.16 -19.13
CA GLN A 112 -10.11 -22.18 -20.00
C GLN A 112 -10.98 -22.20 -21.26
N ASN A 113 -10.72 -21.29 -22.20
CA ASN A 113 -11.16 -21.42 -23.58
C ASN A 113 -10.38 -22.62 -24.10
N ASN A 114 -10.91 -23.81 -23.81
CA ASN A 114 -10.51 -25.04 -24.45
C ASN A 114 -10.98 -24.90 -25.90
N VAL A 115 -10.24 -24.13 -26.69
CA VAL A 115 -10.31 -24.22 -28.13
C VAL A 115 -9.81 -25.63 -28.40
N GLU A 116 -10.74 -26.57 -28.56
CA GLU A 116 -10.42 -27.89 -29.08
C GLU A 116 -9.88 -27.67 -30.49
N ILE A 117 -8.55 -27.56 -30.58
CA ILE A 117 -7.87 -27.62 -31.86
C ILE A 117 -8.04 -29.07 -32.30
N ASN A 118 -8.98 -29.30 -33.23
CA ASN A 118 -9.13 -30.61 -33.86
C ASN A 118 -7.90 -30.85 -34.75
N VAL A 119 -6.90 -31.50 -34.16
CA VAL A 119 -5.61 -31.78 -34.80
C VAL A 119 -5.79 -32.69 -36.00
N ASP A 120 -6.79 -33.58 -35.98
CA ASP A 120 -7.09 -34.51 -37.06
C ASP A 120 -7.61 -33.79 -38.30
N GLU A 121 -8.58 -32.87 -38.14
CA GLU A 121 -9.09 -32.08 -39.26
C GLU A 121 -7.99 -31.19 -39.88
N THR A 122 -7.11 -30.66 -39.03
CA THR A 122 -5.96 -29.85 -39.48
C THR A 122 -4.96 -30.70 -40.25
N ARG A 123 -4.67 -31.91 -39.75
CA ARG A 123 -3.78 -32.89 -40.39
C ARG A 123 -4.31 -33.34 -41.74
N ASP A 124 -5.61 -33.60 -41.85
CA ASP A 124 -6.26 -34.00 -43.10
C ASP A 124 -6.20 -32.90 -44.16
N LYS A 125 -6.45 -31.65 -43.77
CA LYS A 125 -6.31 -30.49 -44.67
C LYS A 125 -4.87 -30.33 -45.18
N ILE A 126 -3.88 -30.50 -44.31
CA ILE A 126 -2.45 -30.43 -44.70
C ILE A 126 -2.10 -31.57 -45.66
N ASN A 127 -2.48 -32.81 -45.34
CA ASN A 127 -2.21 -33.98 -46.18
C ASN A 127 -2.89 -33.88 -47.55
N GLY A 128 -4.13 -33.37 -47.61
CA GLY A 128 -4.83 -33.13 -48.87
C GLY A 128 -4.11 -32.08 -49.74
N ARG A 129 -3.63 -30.99 -49.13
CA ARG A 129 -2.84 -29.98 -49.85
C ARG A 129 -1.53 -30.55 -50.36
N ILE A 130 -0.78 -31.29 -49.54
CA ILE A 130 0.46 -31.96 -49.95
C ILE A 130 0.21 -32.89 -51.14
N SER A 131 -0.85 -33.69 -51.09
CA SER A 131 -1.21 -34.64 -52.17
C SER A 131 -1.56 -33.91 -53.47
N SER A 132 -2.33 -32.82 -53.39
CA SER A 132 -2.69 -32.02 -54.58
C SER A 132 -1.48 -31.31 -55.20
N ILE A 133 -0.52 -30.86 -54.38
CA ILE A 133 0.73 -30.26 -54.87
C ILE A 133 1.59 -31.34 -55.52
N ALA A 134 1.76 -32.50 -54.87
CA ALA A 134 2.53 -33.61 -55.42
C ALA A 134 1.96 -34.11 -56.77
N ALA A 135 0.63 -34.15 -56.92
CA ALA A 135 -0.01 -34.49 -58.18
C ALA A 135 0.27 -33.45 -59.29
N ARG A 136 0.24 -32.15 -58.95
CA ARG A 136 0.55 -31.06 -59.90
C ARG A 136 2.02 -31.06 -60.33
N VAL A 137 2.93 -31.38 -59.42
CA VAL A 137 4.37 -31.47 -59.71
C VAL A 137 4.66 -32.64 -60.66
N ARG A 138 4.08 -33.83 -60.42
CA ARG A 138 4.23 -34.98 -61.34
C ARG A 138 3.71 -34.70 -62.74
N VAL A 139 2.54 -34.07 -62.86
CA VAL A 139 1.97 -33.70 -64.17
C VAL A 139 2.86 -32.70 -64.92
N ALA A 140 3.56 -31.81 -64.21
CA ALA A 140 4.50 -30.87 -64.81
C ALA A 140 5.82 -31.53 -65.25
N GLU A 141 6.28 -32.56 -64.55
CA GLU A 141 7.47 -33.36 -64.89
C GLU A 141 7.23 -34.30 -66.09
N ASP A 142 6.02 -34.86 -66.21
CA ASP A 142 5.64 -35.76 -67.32
C ASP A 142 5.29 -35.02 -68.64
N SER A 143 5.27 -33.68 -68.61
CA SER A 143 4.91 -32.82 -69.76
C SER A 143 6.12 -32.17 -70.46
N GLN A 144 7.35 -32.62 -70.17
CA GLN A 144 8.60 -32.24 -70.86
C GLN A 144 9.16 -33.40 -71.68
#